data_AF-A0A1D3JDE4-F1
#
_entry.id   AF-A0A1D3JDE4-F1
#
_cell.length_a   1.000
_cell.length_b   1.000
_cell.length_c   1.000
_cell.angle_alpha   90.00
_cell.angle_beta   90.00
_cell.angle_gamma   90.00
#
_symmetry.space_group_name_H-M   'P 1'
#
loop_
_entity.id
_entity.type
_entity.pdbx_description
1 polymer ?
#
loop_
_entity_poly.entity_id
_entity_poly.type
_entity_poly.pdbx_seq_one_letter_code
_entity_poly.pdbx_strand_id
1 'polypeptide(L)'
;MERKLSNEQCYDTLYKIRSNFPSSREAAYTGALKTTDPVLRNIALYFAENYMDFKVRCTSCNDDCENYCSKLCKYLNGWVNEKKSLYTCNGNCKYNTKLFKQYIEELWNQFKMSEEKQDWCIRSDNTSAYNFPHDKIPDSCNNDNPTEFSVICASTTDDDHYVLAPSSTCSSVSSVSLSVGYVLFGILLISILLYKISPLGIRLKKLVHRKITRDDRDEEERDEIFRNTKTNTMQSLSNGFNVVYNSMIETLY
;
A
#
# COMPACT_ATOMS: atom_id res chain seq x y z
N MET A 1 -7.56 34.80 16.67
CA MET A 1 -7.57 35.78 15.55
C MET A 1 -6.62 35.26 14.49
N GLU A 2 -7.11 34.91 13.30
CA GLU A 2 -6.24 34.43 12.23
C GLU A 2 -5.60 35.59 11.46
N ARG A 3 -4.30 35.47 11.20
CA ARG A 3 -3.53 36.46 10.43
C ARG A 3 -3.95 36.41 8.95
N LYS A 4 -4.17 37.58 8.33
CA LYS A 4 -4.41 37.69 6.88
C LYS A 4 -3.24 37.09 6.09
N LEU A 5 -3.54 36.28 5.08
CA LEU A 5 -2.53 35.65 4.24
C LEU A 5 -1.92 36.64 3.22
N SER A 6 -0.59 36.60 3.09
CA SER A 6 0.13 37.22 1.97
C SER A 6 -0.22 36.52 0.64
N ASN A 7 0.23 37.08 -0.49
CA ASN A 7 0.03 36.46 -1.80
C ASN A 7 0.71 35.09 -1.89
N GLU A 8 1.95 34.99 -1.41
CA GLU A 8 2.72 33.75 -1.33
C GLU A 8 2.01 32.71 -0.45
N GLN A 9 1.52 33.12 0.72
CA GLN A 9 0.80 32.21 1.63
C GLN A 9 -0.53 31.70 1.04
N CYS A 10 -1.17 32.46 0.15
CA CYS A 10 -2.36 32.00 -0.57
C CYS A 10 -1.97 30.86 -1.54
N TYR A 11 -0.87 31.02 -2.29
CA TYR A 11 -0.32 29.97 -3.12
C TYR A 11 0.09 28.76 -2.29
N ASP A 12 0.89 28.94 -1.24
CA ASP A 12 1.35 27.83 -0.40
C ASP A 12 0.18 27.02 0.16
N THR A 13 -0.90 27.68 0.58
CA THR A 13 -2.11 27.00 1.07
C THR A 13 -2.77 26.13 0.00
N LEU A 14 -2.91 26.65 -1.23
CA LEU A 14 -3.59 25.98 -2.33
C LEU A 14 -2.84 24.76 -2.89
N TYR A 15 -1.50 24.79 -2.84
CA TYR A 15 -0.62 23.74 -3.37
C TYR A 15 0.04 22.90 -2.27
N LYS A 16 -0.33 23.11 -1.00
CA LYS A 16 0.11 22.30 0.13
C LYS A 16 -0.22 20.83 -0.11
N ILE A 17 0.79 19.96 -0.07
CA ILE A 17 0.60 18.50 -0.11
C ILE A 17 -0.06 18.05 1.20
N ARG A 18 -1.22 17.39 1.10
CA ARG A 18 -2.02 16.94 2.25
C ARG A 18 -2.06 15.42 2.33
N SER A 19 -1.92 14.91 3.55
CA SER A 19 -2.16 13.50 3.89
C SER A 19 -3.49 13.29 4.63
N ASN A 20 -4.14 14.38 5.06
CA ASN A 20 -5.40 14.36 5.77
C ASN A 20 -6.39 15.35 5.14
N PHE A 21 -7.67 14.96 5.08
CA PHE A 21 -8.76 15.71 4.45
C PHE A 21 -9.98 15.80 5.38
N PRO A 22 -9.96 16.69 6.40
CA PRO A 22 -11.11 16.93 7.27
C PRO A 22 -12.41 17.27 6.50
N SER A 23 -12.32 17.93 5.35
CA SER A 23 -13.43 18.30 4.47
C SER A 23 -13.78 17.21 3.43
N SER A 24 -13.39 15.96 3.67
CA SER A 24 -13.70 14.82 2.79
C SER A 24 -15.20 14.53 2.67
N ARG A 25 -15.99 14.84 3.70
CA ARG A 25 -17.45 14.72 3.64
C ARG A 25 -18.04 15.69 2.63
N GLU A 26 -17.58 16.95 2.65
CA GLU A 26 -17.98 18.01 1.74
C GLU A 26 -17.59 17.66 0.30
N ALA A 27 -16.37 17.12 0.09
CA ALA A 27 -15.94 16.62 -1.22
C ALA A 27 -16.82 15.48 -1.79
N ALA A 28 -17.58 14.78 -0.94
CA ALA A 28 -18.43 13.66 -1.35
C ALA A 28 -19.79 14.09 -1.91
N TYR A 29 -20.18 15.37 -1.82
CA TYR A 29 -21.53 15.84 -2.19
C TYR A 29 -21.93 15.54 -3.63
N THR A 30 -20.98 15.54 -4.56
CA THR A 30 -21.23 15.22 -5.98
C THR A 30 -20.95 13.76 -6.34
N GLY A 31 -20.54 12.93 -5.37
CA GLY A 31 -20.11 11.56 -5.62
C GLY A 31 -18.75 11.45 -6.31
N ALA A 32 -17.98 12.54 -6.44
CA ALA A 32 -16.64 12.54 -7.04
C ALA A 32 -15.71 11.49 -6.43
N LEU A 33 -15.82 11.22 -5.13
CA LEU A 33 -15.01 10.23 -4.43
C LEU A 33 -15.32 8.78 -4.80
N LYS A 34 -16.44 8.52 -5.48
CA LYS A 34 -16.86 7.19 -5.94
C LYS A 34 -16.33 6.85 -7.33
N THR A 35 -15.72 7.80 -8.03
CA THR A 35 -15.19 7.57 -9.37
C THR A 35 -13.95 6.67 -9.30
N THR A 36 -13.58 6.07 -10.44
CA THR A 36 -12.31 5.34 -10.59
C THR A 36 -11.16 6.26 -10.99
N ASP A 37 -11.44 7.51 -11.34
CA ASP A 37 -10.45 8.49 -11.77
C ASP A 37 -9.71 9.09 -10.55
N PRO A 38 -8.43 8.73 -10.32
CA PRO A 38 -7.70 9.22 -9.16
C PRO A 38 -7.43 10.72 -9.24
N VAL A 39 -7.26 11.30 -10.43
CA VAL A 39 -6.97 12.73 -10.58
C VAL A 39 -8.20 13.54 -10.18
N LEU A 40 -9.38 13.18 -10.70
CA LEU A 40 -10.62 13.87 -10.39
C LEU A 40 -10.99 13.78 -8.91
N ARG A 41 -10.78 12.60 -8.29
CA ARG A 41 -10.98 12.41 -6.84
C ARG A 41 -10.11 13.35 -6.02
N ASN A 42 -8.83 13.45 -6.38
CA ASN A 42 -7.89 14.33 -5.70
C ASN A 42 -8.28 15.80 -5.91
N ILE A 43 -8.66 16.21 -7.13
CA ILE A 43 -9.15 17.58 -7.37
C ILE A 43 -10.33 17.90 -6.44
N ALA A 44 -11.32 17.00 -6.31
CA ALA A 44 -12.47 17.21 -5.44
C ALA A 44 -12.09 17.34 -3.95
N LEU A 45 -11.20 16.48 -3.46
CA LEU A 45 -10.70 16.52 -2.07
C LEU A 45 -9.97 17.84 -1.78
N TYR A 46 -9.02 18.21 -2.62
CA TYR A 46 -8.26 19.45 -2.46
C TYR A 46 -9.15 20.69 -2.62
N PHE A 47 -10.11 20.64 -3.53
CA PHE A 47 -11.05 21.75 -3.72
C PHE A 47 -11.88 21.98 -2.45
N ALA A 48 -12.44 20.92 -1.85
CA ALA A 48 -13.21 21.04 -0.61
C ALA A 48 -12.36 21.61 0.53
N GLU A 49 -11.14 21.11 0.72
CA GLU A 49 -10.20 21.64 1.73
C GLU A 49 -9.91 23.12 1.53
N ASN A 50 -9.52 23.50 0.31
CA ASN A 50 -9.15 24.86 -0.01
C ASN A 50 -10.34 25.82 0.11
N TYR A 51 -11.53 25.38 -0.32
CA TYR A 51 -12.75 26.16 -0.19
C TYR A 51 -13.10 26.41 1.28
N MET A 52 -13.09 25.36 2.11
CA MET A 52 -13.48 25.48 3.51
C MET A 52 -12.45 26.28 4.33
N ASP A 53 -11.15 26.09 4.10
CA ASP A 53 -10.08 26.85 4.74
C ASP A 53 -10.18 28.36 4.40
N PHE A 54 -10.35 28.69 3.12
CA PHE A 54 -10.50 30.09 2.70
C PHE A 54 -11.82 30.70 3.17
N LYS A 55 -12.91 29.93 3.22
CA LYS A 55 -14.19 30.38 3.77
C LYS A 55 -14.06 30.75 5.25
N VAL A 56 -13.46 29.89 6.07
CA VAL A 56 -13.23 30.16 7.50
C VAL A 56 -12.37 31.42 7.68
N ARG A 57 -11.34 31.61 6.87
CA ARG A 57 -10.49 32.82 6.89
C ARG A 57 -11.25 34.07 6.50
N CYS A 58 -12.10 33.97 5.48
CA CYS A 58 -12.95 35.06 5.03
C CYS A 58 -14.01 35.43 6.09
N THR A 59 -14.60 34.47 6.79
CA THR A 59 -15.61 34.77 7.82
C THR A 59 -15.01 35.24 9.15
N SER A 60 -13.73 34.93 9.41
CA SER A 60 -13.05 35.24 10.68
C SER A 60 -12.25 36.55 10.67
N CYS A 61 -12.39 37.39 9.64
CA CYS A 61 -11.71 38.68 9.57
C CYS A 61 -12.48 39.78 10.31
N ASN A 62 -11.74 40.80 10.77
CA ASN A 62 -12.32 41.93 11.51
C ASN A 62 -12.41 43.19 10.63
N ASP A 63 -11.31 43.55 9.94
CA ASP A 63 -11.22 44.77 9.12
C ASP A 63 -10.97 44.43 7.64
N ASP A 64 -11.58 45.20 6.74
CA ASP A 64 -11.40 45.08 5.28
C ASP A 64 -11.61 43.63 4.77
N CYS A 65 -12.69 43.03 5.26
CA CYS A 65 -13.08 41.66 4.93
C CYS A 65 -13.45 41.50 3.47
N GLU A 66 -14.13 42.49 2.89
CA GLU A 66 -14.59 42.42 1.50
C GLU A 66 -13.41 42.24 0.52
N ASN A 67 -12.38 43.09 0.62
CA ASN A 67 -11.20 42.98 -0.23
C ASN A 67 -10.40 41.71 0.07
N TYR A 68 -10.31 41.30 1.33
CA TYR A 68 -9.60 40.07 1.71
C TYR A 68 -10.30 38.81 1.19
N CYS A 69 -11.62 38.69 1.36
CA CYS A 69 -12.43 37.61 0.82
C CYS A 69 -12.39 37.58 -0.70
N SER A 70 -12.51 38.73 -1.35
CA SER A 70 -12.37 38.87 -2.81
C SER A 70 -11.01 38.37 -3.30
N LYS A 71 -9.93 38.72 -2.59
CA LYS A 71 -8.59 38.20 -2.85
C LYS A 71 -8.54 36.67 -2.75
N LEU A 72 -8.99 36.09 -1.62
CA LEU A 72 -8.99 34.64 -1.43
C LEU A 72 -9.82 33.92 -2.50
N CYS A 73 -10.99 34.46 -2.83
CA CYS A 73 -11.86 33.92 -3.86
C CYS A 73 -11.20 33.94 -5.25
N LYS A 74 -10.46 35.01 -5.58
CA LYS A 74 -9.68 35.10 -6.82
C LYS A 74 -8.63 33.99 -6.91
N TYR A 75 -7.91 33.73 -5.81
CA TYR A 75 -6.93 32.65 -5.74
C TYR A 75 -7.58 31.27 -5.92
N LEU A 76 -8.70 31.02 -5.24
CA LEU A 76 -9.43 29.77 -5.35
C LEU A 76 -9.96 29.52 -6.77
N ASN A 77 -10.54 30.55 -7.41
CA ASN A 77 -10.97 30.48 -8.80
C ASN A 77 -9.80 30.19 -9.75
N GLY A 78 -8.67 30.87 -9.56
CA GLY A 78 -7.45 30.62 -10.34
C GLY A 78 -7.00 29.17 -10.26
N TRP A 79 -6.97 28.61 -9.04
CA TRP A 79 -6.60 27.20 -8.83
C TRP A 79 -7.59 26.24 -9.49
N VAL A 80 -8.91 26.43 -9.31
CA VAL A 80 -9.92 25.57 -9.95
C VAL A 80 -9.85 25.65 -11.47
N ASN A 81 -9.63 26.85 -12.03
CA ASN A 81 -9.47 27.04 -13.48
C ASN A 81 -8.20 26.37 -14.01
N GLU A 82 -7.09 26.42 -13.28
CA GLU A 82 -5.88 25.66 -13.62
C GLU A 82 -6.15 24.16 -13.63
N LYS A 83 -6.81 23.62 -12.59
CA LYS A 83 -7.13 22.19 -12.53
C LYS A 83 -8.08 21.77 -13.64
N LYS A 84 -9.06 22.60 -13.97
CA LYS A 84 -9.93 22.42 -15.14
C LYS A 84 -9.13 22.38 -16.43
N SER A 85 -8.27 23.38 -16.65
CA SER A 85 -7.40 23.49 -17.82
C SER A 85 -6.58 22.23 -18.03
N LEU A 86 -5.88 21.77 -16.98
CA LEU A 86 -5.04 20.57 -17.01
C LEU A 86 -5.86 19.30 -17.27
N TYR A 87 -6.99 19.14 -16.57
CA TYR A 87 -7.78 17.92 -16.65
C TYR A 87 -8.56 17.79 -17.98
N THR A 88 -8.89 18.91 -18.61
CA THR A 88 -9.77 18.97 -19.80
C THR A 88 -9.07 19.42 -21.08
N CYS A 89 -7.75 19.63 -21.06
CA CYS A 89 -7.01 20.25 -22.18
C CYS A 89 -7.66 21.59 -22.61
N ASN A 90 -7.89 22.51 -21.67
CA ASN A 90 -8.70 23.74 -21.85
C ASN A 90 -10.08 23.49 -22.47
N GLY A 91 -10.78 22.45 -22.04
CA GLY A 91 -12.13 22.12 -22.52
C GLY A 91 -12.18 21.36 -23.85
N ASN A 92 -11.03 21.06 -24.48
CA ASN A 92 -11.01 20.29 -25.72
C ASN A 92 -11.28 18.79 -25.49
N CYS A 93 -11.07 18.30 -24.26
CA CYS A 93 -11.34 16.92 -23.89
C CYS A 93 -12.82 16.73 -23.54
N LYS A 94 -13.61 16.17 -24.46
CA LYS A 94 -15.08 16.13 -24.32
C LYS A 94 -15.51 15.35 -23.08
N TYR A 95 -14.98 14.15 -22.87
CA TYR A 95 -15.36 13.31 -21.72
C TYR A 95 -14.92 13.93 -20.38
N ASN A 96 -13.65 14.34 -20.27
CA ASN A 96 -13.15 14.96 -19.04
C ASN A 96 -13.86 16.29 -18.74
N THR A 97 -14.26 17.04 -19.76
CA THR A 97 -15.07 18.27 -19.56
C THR A 97 -16.43 17.94 -18.94
N LYS A 98 -17.09 16.86 -19.38
CA LYS A 98 -18.34 16.38 -18.77
C LYS A 98 -18.11 16.00 -17.31
N LEU A 99 -17.06 15.22 -17.01
CA LEU A 99 -16.72 14.81 -15.65
C LEU A 99 -16.41 16.01 -14.74
N PHE A 100 -15.57 16.94 -15.20
CA PHE A 100 -15.22 18.12 -14.41
C PHE A 100 -16.45 18.96 -14.09
N LYS A 101 -17.35 19.16 -15.07
CA LYS A 101 -18.62 19.85 -14.86
C LYS A 101 -19.48 19.12 -13.84
N GLN A 102 -19.70 17.82 -14.04
CA GLN A 102 -20.56 17.01 -13.17
C GLN A 102 -20.07 16.96 -11.72
N TYR A 103 -18.75 16.89 -11.52
CA TYR A 103 -18.21 16.60 -10.20
C TYR A 103 -17.62 17.80 -9.48
N ILE A 104 -16.93 18.70 -10.18
CA ILE A 104 -16.22 19.84 -9.58
C ILE A 104 -17.05 21.12 -9.65
N GLU A 105 -17.63 21.44 -10.81
CA GLU A 105 -18.49 22.63 -10.92
C GLU A 105 -19.77 22.46 -10.10
N GLU A 106 -20.40 21.28 -10.12
CA GLU A 106 -21.53 21.01 -9.20
C GLU A 106 -21.12 21.04 -7.73
N LEU A 107 -19.87 20.68 -7.39
CA LEU A 107 -19.41 20.74 -6.01
C LEU A 107 -19.31 22.19 -5.53
N TRP A 108 -18.87 23.10 -6.41
CA TRP A 108 -18.93 24.53 -6.14
C TRP A 108 -20.36 25.00 -5.89
N ASN A 109 -21.31 24.55 -6.71
CA ASN A 109 -22.73 24.87 -6.54
C ASN A 109 -23.27 24.36 -5.19
N GLN A 110 -22.92 23.14 -4.79
CA GLN A 110 -23.30 22.58 -3.49
C GLN A 110 -22.77 23.42 -2.33
N PHE A 111 -21.53 23.89 -2.42
CA PHE A 111 -20.97 24.77 -1.39
C PHE A 111 -21.73 26.08 -1.29
N LYS A 112 -22.11 26.70 -2.42
CA LYS A 112 -22.95 27.90 -2.47
C LYS A 112 -24.34 27.67 -1.86
N MET A 113 -24.99 26.54 -2.16
CA MET A 113 -26.32 26.23 -1.63
C MET A 113 -26.33 26.04 -0.11
N SER A 114 -25.20 25.64 0.47
CA SER A 114 -25.03 25.50 1.92
C SER A 114 -24.83 26.83 2.66
N GLU A 115 -24.88 27.98 1.98
CA GLU A 115 -24.65 29.28 2.58
C GLU A 115 -25.97 29.98 2.93
N GLU A 116 -26.21 30.21 4.24
CA GLU A 116 -27.36 30.98 4.73
C GLU A 116 -27.22 32.51 4.50
N LYS A 117 -26.03 32.96 4.07
CA LYS A 117 -25.68 34.36 3.77
C LYS A 117 -25.26 34.51 2.31
N GLN A 118 -25.08 35.76 1.88
CA GLN A 118 -24.54 36.12 0.57
C GLN A 118 -23.25 35.33 0.25
N ASP A 119 -23.22 34.74 -0.95
CA ASP A 119 -22.13 33.94 -1.50
C ASP A 119 -20.78 34.64 -1.34
N TRP A 120 -19.89 34.10 -0.50
CA TRP A 120 -18.59 34.75 -0.23
C TRP A 120 -17.63 34.65 -1.43
N CYS A 121 -17.86 33.69 -2.34
CA CYS A 121 -16.98 33.47 -3.48
C CYS A 121 -17.73 33.08 -4.75
N ILE A 122 -17.88 34.06 -5.63
CA ILE A 122 -18.49 33.88 -6.95
C ILE A 122 -17.53 33.09 -7.85
N ARG A 123 -18.03 32.00 -8.44
CA ARG A 123 -17.33 31.22 -9.47
C ARG A 123 -17.13 32.06 -10.73
N SER A 124 -15.90 32.16 -11.22
CA SER A 124 -15.52 32.81 -12.48
C SER A 124 -14.71 31.87 -13.37
N ASP A 125 -15.31 31.39 -14.46
CA ASP A 125 -14.61 30.59 -15.46
C ASP A 125 -13.97 31.49 -16.53
N ASN A 126 -12.64 31.51 -16.59
CA ASN A 126 -11.87 32.24 -17.58
C ASN A 126 -11.01 31.33 -18.47
N THR A 127 -11.27 30.01 -18.45
CA THR A 127 -10.45 29.03 -19.17
C THR A 127 -10.55 29.14 -20.70
N SER A 128 -11.58 29.79 -21.22
CA SER A 128 -11.79 30.04 -22.65
C SER A 128 -10.85 31.06 -23.30
N ALA A 129 -10.02 31.77 -22.51
CA ALA A 129 -9.12 32.79 -23.04
C ALA A 129 -7.85 32.24 -23.72
N TYR A 130 -7.55 30.94 -23.58
CA TYR A 130 -6.29 30.36 -24.01
C TYR A 130 -6.47 29.18 -24.96
N ASN A 131 -5.89 29.29 -26.16
CA ASN A 131 -5.89 28.23 -27.16
C ASN A 131 -4.94 27.10 -26.73
N PHE A 132 -5.46 25.88 -26.61
CA PHE A 132 -4.63 24.69 -26.37
C PHE A 132 -4.10 24.16 -27.71
N PRO A 133 -2.80 23.83 -27.83
CA PRO A 133 -2.25 23.31 -29.08
C PRO A 133 -2.94 22.00 -29.49
N HIS A 134 -3.59 22.00 -30.66
CA HIS A 134 -4.38 20.86 -31.12
C HIS A 134 -3.55 19.58 -31.30
N ASP A 135 -2.29 19.71 -31.73
CA ASP A 135 -1.33 18.61 -31.90
C ASP A 135 -0.86 17.99 -30.58
N LYS A 136 -1.21 18.60 -29.45
CA LYS A 136 -0.88 18.10 -28.10
C LYS A 136 -2.07 17.47 -27.40
N ILE A 137 -3.25 17.43 -28.03
CA ILE A 137 -4.43 16.78 -27.48
C ILE A 137 -4.29 15.27 -27.71
N PRO A 138 -4.33 14.43 -26.66
CA PRO A 138 -4.27 12.98 -26.84
C PRO A 138 -5.48 12.47 -27.64
N ASP A 139 -5.28 11.48 -28.52
CA ASP A 139 -6.38 10.88 -29.29
C ASP A 139 -7.49 10.31 -28.41
N SER A 140 -7.12 9.80 -27.24
CA SER A 140 -8.04 9.25 -26.24
C SER A 140 -9.03 10.27 -25.65
N CYS A 141 -8.82 11.56 -25.91
CA CYS A 141 -9.52 12.70 -25.30
C CYS A 141 -10.84 13.05 -26.00
N ASN A 142 -10.99 12.66 -27.27
CA ASN A 142 -12.16 12.95 -28.10
C ASN A 142 -13.30 11.92 -27.93
N ASN A 143 -13.08 10.86 -27.16
CA ASN A 143 -14.05 9.79 -26.98
C ASN A 143 -15.22 10.25 -26.08
N ASP A 144 -16.41 9.70 -26.30
CA ASP A 144 -17.57 9.89 -25.41
C ASP A 144 -17.52 8.97 -24.18
N ASN A 145 -16.60 8.01 -24.18
CA ASN A 145 -16.36 7.04 -23.12
C ASN A 145 -15.10 7.41 -22.32
N PRO A 146 -14.99 6.96 -21.06
CA PRO A 146 -13.78 7.14 -20.27
C PRO A 146 -12.55 6.63 -21.00
N THR A 147 -11.48 7.41 -20.93
CA THR A 147 -10.16 6.94 -21.31
C THR A 147 -9.81 5.77 -20.41
N GLU A 148 -9.93 4.55 -20.93
CA GLU A 148 -9.41 3.36 -20.26
C GLU A 148 -7.89 3.50 -20.25
N PHE A 149 -7.33 3.78 -19.08
CA PHE A 149 -5.92 3.52 -18.85
C PHE A 149 -5.77 2.01 -18.76
N SER A 150 -5.76 1.32 -19.90
CA SER A 150 -5.30 -0.07 -19.91
C SER A 150 -3.82 -0.04 -19.63
N VAL A 151 -3.45 -0.47 -18.42
CA VAL A 151 -2.06 -0.82 -18.14
C VAL A 151 -1.82 -2.13 -18.91
N ILE A 152 -1.48 -2.00 -20.19
CA ILE A 152 -1.02 -3.13 -20.98
C ILE A 152 0.36 -3.45 -20.43
N CYS A 153 0.42 -4.39 -19.50
CA CYS A 153 1.67 -5.03 -19.08
C CYS A 153 2.16 -5.89 -20.24
N ALA A 154 2.66 -5.28 -21.31
CA ALA A 154 3.47 -6.01 -22.27
C ALA A 154 4.79 -6.29 -21.56
N SER A 155 5.08 -7.55 -21.27
CA SER A 155 6.42 -8.01 -20.96
C SER A 155 7.24 -7.93 -22.25
N THR A 156 7.56 -6.70 -22.67
CA THR A 156 8.51 -6.45 -23.74
C THR A 156 9.89 -6.68 -23.16
N THR A 157 10.65 -7.58 -23.77
CA THR A 157 12.10 -7.53 -23.72
C THR A 157 12.50 -6.17 -24.29
N ASP A 158 13.09 -5.33 -23.46
CA ASP A 158 13.53 -3.98 -23.82
C ASP A 158 14.31 -3.99 -25.13
N ASP A 159 13.77 -3.33 -26.15
CA ASP A 159 14.54 -2.69 -27.20
C ASP A 159 14.06 -1.24 -27.30
N ASP A 160 15.05 -0.36 -27.16
CA ASP A 160 15.06 1.10 -27.21
C ASP A 160 13.84 1.79 -27.82
N HIS A 161 13.06 2.47 -26.97
CA HIS A 161 12.78 3.91 -27.08
C HIS A 161 11.93 4.37 -25.88
N TYR A 162 12.42 5.40 -25.20
CA TYR A 162 11.85 6.06 -24.02
C TYR A 162 10.31 6.15 -23.96
N VAL A 163 9.70 5.37 -23.07
CA VAL A 163 8.45 5.74 -22.36
C VAL A 163 8.64 5.39 -20.89
N LEU A 164 9.04 6.38 -20.08
CA LEU A 164 9.04 6.26 -18.63
C LEU A 164 7.59 6.28 -18.12
N ALA A 165 6.94 5.12 -18.11
CA ALA A 165 5.83 4.85 -17.20
C ALA A 165 6.41 4.42 -15.84
N PRO A 166 5.73 4.73 -14.71
CA PRO A 166 6.26 4.38 -13.40
C PRO A 166 6.32 2.87 -13.27
N SER A 167 7.52 2.36 -12.94
CA SER A 167 7.75 0.98 -12.53
C SER A 167 7.00 0.72 -11.22
N SER A 168 5.70 0.42 -11.29
CA SER A 168 5.02 -0.25 -10.21
C SER A 168 5.51 -1.70 -10.22
N THR A 169 6.25 -2.11 -9.21
CA THR A 169 6.32 -3.50 -8.80
C THR A 169 4.90 -3.99 -8.55
N CYS A 170 4.25 -4.50 -9.59
CA CYS A 170 3.00 -5.21 -9.48
C CYS A 170 3.30 -6.48 -8.71
N SER A 171 2.95 -6.52 -7.43
CA SER A 171 2.89 -7.76 -6.67
C SER A 171 1.72 -8.58 -7.21
N SER A 172 1.92 -9.24 -8.35
CA SER A 172 1.09 -10.37 -8.71
C SER A 172 1.32 -11.43 -7.64
N VAL A 173 0.27 -11.80 -6.92
CA VAL A 173 0.30 -13.03 -6.11
C VAL A 173 0.56 -14.14 -7.12
N SER A 174 1.82 -14.59 -7.17
CA SER A 174 2.27 -15.54 -8.17
C SER A 174 1.40 -16.79 -8.06
N SER A 175 0.82 -17.25 -9.17
CA SER A 175 0.10 -18.53 -9.22
C SER A 175 0.97 -19.68 -8.70
N VAL A 176 2.30 -19.53 -8.83
CA VAL A 176 3.30 -20.42 -8.22
C VAL A 176 3.21 -20.40 -6.69
N SER A 177 3.12 -19.23 -6.06
CA SER A 177 3.02 -19.11 -4.59
C SER A 177 1.74 -19.73 -4.01
N LEU A 178 0.62 -19.61 -4.72
CA LEU A 178 -0.64 -20.26 -4.35
C LEU A 178 -0.53 -21.79 -4.52
N SER A 179 0.03 -22.26 -5.64
CA SER A 179 0.20 -23.70 -5.89
C SER A 179 1.11 -24.37 -4.85
N VAL A 180 2.23 -23.74 -4.50
CA VAL A 180 3.16 -24.23 -3.47
C VAL A 180 2.50 -24.21 -2.10
N GLY A 181 1.71 -23.17 -1.79
CA GLY A 181 0.93 -23.09 -0.55
C GLY A 181 -0.05 -24.25 -0.39
N TYR A 182 -0.82 -24.59 -1.43
CA TYR A 182 -1.75 -25.72 -1.38
C TYR A 182 -1.05 -27.08 -1.24
N VAL A 183 0.11 -27.27 -1.90
CA VAL A 183 0.91 -28.49 -1.76
C VAL A 183 1.41 -28.66 -0.32
N LEU A 184 1.96 -27.60 0.29
CA LEU A 184 2.44 -27.64 1.66
C LEU A 184 1.30 -27.87 2.67
N PHE A 185 0.16 -27.21 2.45
CA PHE A 185 -1.03 -27.39 3.28
C PHE A 185 -1.59 -28.83 3.17
N GLY A 186 -1.63 -29.39 1.97
CA GLY A 186 -2.01 -30.80 1.75
C GLY A 186 -1.08 -31.78 2.47
N ILE A 187 0.24 -31.57 2.39
CA ILE A 187 1.23 -32.40 3.09
C ILE A 187 1.03 -32.33 4.61
N LEU A 188 0.76 -31.13 5.17
CA LEU A 188 0.47 -30.97 6.60
C LEU A 188 -0.80 -31.72 7.02
N LEU A 189 -1.89 -31.59 6.26
CA LEU A 189 -3.14 -32.31 6.55
C LEU A 189 -2.96 -33.83 6.48
N ILE A 190 -2.26 -34.33 5.46
CA ILE A 190 -1.94 -35.75 5.33
C ILE A 190 -1.08 -36.20 6.51
N SER A 191 -0.09 -35.41 6.93
CA SER A 191 0.77 -35.73 8.08
C SER A 191 -0.03 -35.83 9.38
N ILE A 192 -1.00 -34.93 9.61
CA ILE A 192 -1.89 -34.96 10.79
C ILE A 192 -2.80 -36.20 10.75
N LEU A 193 -3.37 -36.53 9.59
CA LEU A 193 -4.22 -37.72 9.42
C LEU A 193 -3.42 -39.02 9.62
N LEU A 194 -2.23 -39.11 9.03
CA LEU A 194 -1.33 -40.25 9.20
C LEU A 194 -0.82 -40.37 10.64
N TYR A 195 -0.62 -39.26 11.36
CA TYR A 195 -0.29 -39.30 12.79
C TYR A 195 -1.45 -39.84 13.63
N LYS A 196 -2.69 -39.47 13.30
CA LYS A 196 -3.89 -39.93 14.02
C LYS A 196 -4.25 -41.39 13.73
N ILE A 197 -3.94 -41.88 12.53
CA ILE A 197 -4.30 -43.25 12.06
C ILE A 197 -3.13 -44.24 12.22
N SER A 198 -1.88 -43.78 12.30
CA SER A 198 -0.74 -44.67 12.52
C SER A 198 -0.72 -45.24 13.94
N PRO A 199 -0.45 -46.55 14.11
CA PRO A 199 -0.20 -47.16 15.42
C PRO A 199 1.17 -46.76 16.02
N LEU A 200 1.84 -45.76 15.43
CA LEU A 200 3.13 -45.23 15.88
C LEU A 200 3.05 -44.51 17.23
N GLY A 201 1.93 -43.87 17.58
CA GLY A 201 1.73 -43.29 18.91
C GLY A 201 1.74 -44.35 20.03
N ILE A 202 1.21 -45.55 19.76
CA ILE A 202 1.23 -46.70 20.67
C ILE A 202 2.64 -47.31 20.74
N ARG A 203 3.38 -47.35 19.62
CA ARG A 203 4.77 -47.85 19.57
C ARG A 203 5.77 -46.91 20.25
N LEU A 204 5.60 -45.59 20.14
CA LEU A 204 6.41 -44.59 20.84
C LEU A 204 6.18 -44.64 22.36
N LYS A 205 4.92 -44.77 22.82
CA LYS A 205 4.64 -45.02 24.24
C LYS A 205 5.32 -46.31 24.74
N LYS A 206 5.36 -47.36 23.92
CA LYS A 206 6.05 -48.62 24.25
C LYS A 206 7.58 -48.45 24.34
N LEU A 207 8.17 -47.58 23.53
CA LEU A 207 9.61 -47.27 23.57
C LEU A 207 9.98 -46.39 24.78
N VAL A 208 9.15 -45.42 25.14
CA VAL A 208 9.37 -44.57 26.33
C VAL A 208 9.20 -45.37 27.62
N HIS A 209 8.16 -46.22 27.71
CA HIS A 209 7.94 -47.06 28.89
C HIS A 209 9.05 -48.11 29.07
N ARG A 210 9.56 -48.69 27.96
CA ARG A 210 10.70 -49.62 27.98
C ARG A 210 12.02 -48.95 28.40
N LYS A 211 12.13 -47.62 28.34
CA LYS A 211 13.28 -46.86 28.82
C LYS A 211 13.20 -46.55 30.31
N ILE A 212 12.00 -46.25 30.82
CA ILE A 212 11.75 -46.01 32.26
C ILE A 212 11.95 -47.29 33.09
N THR A 213 11.42 -48.43 32.65
CA THR A 213 11.61 -49.72 33.37
C THR A 213 13.05 -50.27 33.29
N ARG A 214 13.90 -49.71 32.41
CA ARG A 214 15.32 -50.07 32.33
C ARG A 214 16.18 -49.23 33.28
N ASP A 215 15.79 -47.98 33.54
CA ASP A 215 16.50 -47.08 34.45
C ASP A 215 16.33 -47.51 35.92
N ASP A 216 15.13 -47.96 36.32
CA ASP A 216 14.88 -48.51 37.67
C ASP A 216 15.68 -49.82 37.92
N ARG A 217 15.98 -50.60 36.88
CA ARG A 217 16.76 -51.84 36.99
C ARG A 217 18.27 -51.61 36.96
N ASP A 218 18.71 -50.49 36.37
CA ASP A 218 20.11 -50.06 36.35
C ASP A 218 20.49 -49.33 37.67
N GLU A 219 19.52 -48.92 38.51
CA GLU A 219 19.76 -48.32 39.82
C GLU A 219 20.07 -49.37 40.92
N GLU A 220 19.38 -50.53 40.91
CA GLU A 220 19.74 -51.67 41.76
C GLU A 220 21.11 -52.29 41.38
N GLU A 221 21.47 -52.32 40.09
CA GLU A 221 22.79 -52.81 39.64
C GLU A 221 23.95 -51.84 39.98
N ARG A 222 23.70 -50.53 40.09
CA ARG A 222 24.72 -49.55 40.49
C ARG A 222 25.09 -49.63 41.97
N ASP A 223 24.16 -49.98 42.85
CA ASP A 223 24.41 -50.11 44.29
C ASP A 223 25.25 -51.37 44.63
N GLU A 224 25.15 -52.45 43.86
CA GLU A 224 26.04 -53.61 44.01
C GLU A 224 27.44 -53.39 43.43
N ILE A 225 27.58 -52.65 42.31
CA ILE A 225 28.88 -52.34 41.70
C ILE A 225 29.69 -51.34 42.57
N PHE A 226 29.04 -50.37 43.21
CA PHE A 226 29.74 -49.38 44.06
C PHE A 226 30.33 -49.99 45.34
N ARG A 227 29.75 -51.09 45.84
CA ARG A 227 30.29 -51.83 46.99
C ARG A 227 31.54 -52.65 46.66
N ASN A 228 31.70 -53.12 45.42
CA ASN A 228 32.85 -53.92 44.98
C ASN A 228 34.00 -53.12 44.34
N THR A 229 33.75 -51.87 43.92
CA THR A 229 34.76 -51.06 43.18
C THR A 229 35.70 -50.26 44.08
N LYS A 230 35.35 -50.04 45.37
CA LYS A 230 36.25 -49.31 46.29
C LYS A 230 37.37 -50.16 46.88
N THR A 231 37.31 -51.48 46.71
CA THR A 231 38.31 -52.42 47.25
C THR A 231 39.46 -52.72 46.29
N ASN A 232 39.38 -52.38 45.00
CA ASN A 232 40.37 -52.80 44.02
C ASN A 232 40.76 -51.68 43.04
N THR A 233 41.97 -51.15 43.23
CA THR A 233 42.91 -50.81 42.14
C THR A 233 42.65 -49.46 41.46
N MET A 234 43.35 -48.36 41.78
CA MET A 234 44.81 -48.11 41.71
C MET A 234 45.34 -48.19 40.27
N GLN A 235 46.19 -47.24 39.89
CA GLN A 235 46.95 -47.16 38.62
C GLN A 235 46.13 -46.80 37.36
N SER A 236 46.29 -45.57 36.83
CA SER A 236 47.34 -45.18 35.85
C SER A 236 47.01 -45.70 34.45
N LEU A 237 47.15 -44.98 33.33
CA LEU A 237 47.47 -43.61 32.95
C LEU A 237 47.46 -43.65 31.40
N SER A 238 47.06 -42.56 30.76
CA SER A 238 47.51 -42.08 29.44
C SER A 238 47.24 -42.86 28.14
N ASN A 239 46.60 -42.10 27.21
CA ASN A 239 46.96 -41.87 25.81
C ASN A 239 46.71 -42.95 24.74
N GLY A 240 46.20 -42.49 23.58
CA GLY A 240 46.49 -43.14 22.29
C GLY A 240 45.49 -42.89 21.17
N PHE A 241 45.89 -42.13 20.17
CA PHE A 241 45.16 -41.77 18.96
C PHE A 241 44.91 -42.94 17.97
N ASN A 242 43.74 -42.90 17.32
CA ASN A 242 43.45 -42.86 15.87
C ASN A 242 43.97 -43.94 14.88
N VAL A 243 43.17 -44.06 13.80
CA VAL A 243 43.44 -44.57 12.44
C VAL A 243 42.85 -45.94 12.08
N VAL A 244 41.95 -45.88 11.10
CA VAL A 244 41.38 -46.97 10.28
C VAL A 244 42.09 -46.96 8.93
N TYR A 245 42.50 -48.12 8.40
CA TYR A 245 42.47 -48.40 6.95
C TYR A 245 42.45 -49.92 6.68
N ASN A 246 41.49 -50.34 5.85
CA ASN A 246 41.42 -51.61 5.10
C ASN A 246 42.49 -51.58 3.97
N SER A 247 43.03 -52.63 3.34
CA SER A 247 42.70 -54.04 3.13
C SER A 247 43.91 -54.76 2.49
N MET A 248 44.03 -56.07 2.74
CA MET A 248 44.40 -57.21 1.87
C MET A 248 45.58 -57.11 0.86
N ILE A 249 46.54 -58.04 0.94
CA ILE A 249 46.83 -59.12 -0.06
C ILE A 249 48.06 -59.96 0.36
N GLU A 250 47.96 -61.24 0.04
CA GLU A 250 48.80 -62.42 0.32
C GLU A 250 50.18 -62.50 -0.37
N THR A 251 51.01 -63.41 0.19
CA THR A 251 52.14 -64.19 -0.40
C THR A 251 53.46 -63.46 -0.68
N LEU A 252 54.68 -64.02 -0.53
CA LEU A 252 55.18 -65.40 -0.59
C LEU A 252 56.64 -65.49 -0.06
N TYR A 253 57.07 -66.74 0.21
CA TYR A 253 58.40 -67.32 0.54
C TYR A 253 58.79 -67.50 2.00
#